data_AF-A0A2M7DBR4-F1
#
_entry.id   AF-A0A2M7DBR4-F1
#
_cell.length_a   1.000
_cell.length_b   1.000
_cell.length_c   1.000
_cell.angle_alpha   90.00
_cell.angle_beta   90.00
_cell.angle_gamma   90.00
#
_symmetry.space_group_name_H-M   'P 1'
#
loop_
_entity.id
_entity.type
_entity.pdbx_description
1 polymer ?
#
loop_
_entity_poly.entity_id
_entity_poly.type
_entity_poly.pdbx_seq_one_letter_code
_entity_poly.pdbx_strand_id
1 'polypeptide(L)'
;MLFLHVCCAPCALPIVEKNKDLILYFFNPNIYPEEEYSKRLKELEKVALILNLKIHPGEYNHSQWLSFIKKELPGKPQDYKENKERCLVCFK
;
A
#
# COMPACT_ATOMS: atom_id res chain seq x y z
N MET A 1 17.04 7.12 8.80
CA MET A 1 15.61 7.35 8.51
C MET A 1 15.01 6.02 8.08
N LEU A 2 13.99 5.54 8.80
CA LEU A 2 13.36 4.25 8.55
C LEU A 2 11.96 4.47 7.95
N PHE A 3 11.66 3.77 6.87
CA PHE A 3 10.32 3.78 6.26
C PHE A 3 9.63 2.44 6.51
N LEU A 4 8.37 2.51 6.93
CA LEU A 4 7.49 1.36 7.06
C LEU A 4 6.53 1.36 5.87
N HIS A 5 6.67 0.39 4.97
CA HIS A 5 5.70 0.18 3.90
C HIS A 5 4.33 -0.16 4.49
N VAL A 6 3.30 0.60 4.10
CA VAL A 6 1.92 0.38 4.51
C VAL A 6 0.99 0.47 3.31
N CYS A 7 0.04 -0.46 3.21
CA CYS A 7 -1.02 -0.43 2.20
C CYS A 7 -2.42 -0.18 2.79
N CYS A 8 -2.50 -0.11 4.13
CA CYS A 8 -3.73 0.04 4.90
C CYS A 8 -3.41 0.61 6.30
N ALA A 9 -4.35 1.30 6.95
CA ALA A 9 -4.13 1.85 8.29
C ALA A 9 -3.80 0.78 9.36
N PRO A 10 -4.50 -0.38 9.42
CA PRO A 10 -4.17 -1.45 10.37
C PRO A 10 -2.75 -2.02 10.21
N CYS A 11 -2.18 -1.94 9.01
CA CYS A 11 -0.86 -2.47 8.69
C CYS A 11 0.26 -1.79 9.50
N ALA A 12 0.05 -0.53 9.91
CA ALA A 12 1.03 0.23 10.69
C ALA A 12 1.05 -0.16 12.18
N LEU A 13 -0.11 -0.50 12.75
CA LEU A 13 -0.35 -0.52 14.21
C LEU A 13 0.63 -1.42 15.00
N PRO A 14 0.87 -2.69 14.62
CA PRO A 14 1.73 -3.57 15.42
C PRO A 14 3.20 -3.15 15.46
N ILE A 15 3.64 -2.36 14.47
CA ILE A 15 5.02 -1.89 14.36
C ILE A 15 5.20 -0.55 15.08
N VAL A 16 4.25 0.38 14.90
CA VAL A 16 4.33 1.73 15.51
C VAL A 16 4.21 1.70 17.03
N GLU A 17 3.55 0.66 17.58
CA GLU A 17 3.54 0.39 19.02
C GLU A 17 4.95 0.10 19.58
N LYS A 18 5.82 -0.50 18.76
CA LYS A 18 7.19 -0.89 19.14
C LYS A 18 8.24 0.14 18.74
N ASN A 19 7.97 0.92 17.70
CA ASN A 19 8.89 1.95 17.21
C ASN A 19 8.13 3.14 16.61
N LYS A 20 8.24 4.31 17.24
CA LYS A 20 7.63 5.56 16.76
C LYS A 20 8.55 6.43 15.89
N ASP A 21 9.83 6.08 15.79
CA ASP A 21 10.81 6.79 14.96
C ASP A 21 10.87 6.19 13.54
N LEU A 22 9.73 6.24 12.85
CA LEU A 22 9.58 5.76 11.49
C LEU A 22 8.63 6.65 10.68
N ILE A 23 8.75 6.58 9.36
CA ILE A 23 7.86 7.25 8.42
C ILE A 23 7.01 6.19 7.74
N LEU A 24 5.69 6.38 7.73
CA LEU A 24 4.76 5.49 7.04
C LEU A 24 4.83 5.76 5.54
N TYR A 25 5.40 4.81 4.77
CA TYR A 25 5.41 4.87 3.32
C TYR A 25 4.15 4.23 2.77
N PHE A 26 3.19 5.04 2.31
CA PHE A 26 1.94 4.53 1.76
C PHE A 26 2.11 4.24 0.28
N PHE A 27 2.20 2.96 -0.08
CA PHE A 27 2.39 2.56 -1.47
C PHE A 27 1.74 1.22 -1.75
N ASN A 28 0.74 1.21 -2.63
CA ASN A 28 0.20 -0.02 -3.19
C ASN A 28 -0.58 0.30 -4.48
N PRO A 29 0.07 0.28 -5.65
CA PRO A 29 -0.57 0.62 -6.92
C PRO A 29 -1.57 -0.46 -7.41
N ASN A 30 -1.66 -1.59 -6.71
CA ASN A 30 -2.68 -2.62 -6.93
C ASN A 30 -4.06 -2.22 -6.35
N ILE A 31 -4.13 -1.26 -5.41
CA ILE A 31 -5.41 -0.86 -4.85
C ILE A 31 -6.25 -0.23 -5.96
N TYR A 32 -7.40 -0.83 -6.21
CA TYR A 32 -8.34 -0.41 -7.25
C TYR A 32 -9.76 -0.76 -6.80
N PRO A 33 -10.77 0.08 -7.11
CA PRO A 33 -10.68 1.33 -7.86
C PRO A 33 -10.02 2.48 -7.06
N GLU A 34 -9.78 3.62 -7.71
CA GLU A 34 -9.05 4.76 -7.11
C GLU A 34 -9.74 5.32 -5.86
N GLU A 35 -11.05 5.17 -5.75
CA GLU A 35 -11.82 5.54 -4.55
C GLU A 35 -11.38 4.72 -3.33
N GLU A 36 -11.06 3.43 -3.51
CA GLU A 36 -10.56 2.58 -2.43
C GLU A 36 -9.13 2.98 -2.02
N TYR A 37 -8.28 3.37 -2.97
CA TYR A 37 -6.95 3.92 -2.67
C TYR A 37 -7.06 5.18 -1.81
N SER A 38 -7.90 6.12 -2.26
CA SER A 38 -8.16 7.39 -1.58
C SER A 38 -8.72 7.18 -0.17
N LYS A 39 -9.66 6.23 -0.03
CA LYS A 39 -10.23 5.85 1.27
C LYS A 39 -9.17 5.30 2.21
N ARG A 40 -8.33 4.36 1.76
CA ARG A 40 -7.27 3.75 2.58
C ARG A 40 -6.22 4.77 3.00
N LEU A 41 -5.82 5.68 2.10
CA LEU A 41 -4.90 6.78 2.43
C LEU A 41 -5.50 7.69 3.51
N LYS A 42 -6.77 8.09 3.36
CA LYS A 42 -7.47 8.93 4.34
C LYS A 42 -7.58 8.28 5.72
N GLU A 43 -7.82 6.97 5.79
CA GLU A 43 -7.81 6.26 7.08
C GLU A 43 -6.41 6.18 7.69
N LEU A 44 -5.36 6.03 6.86
CA LEU A 44 -3.98 6.07 7.35
C LEU A 44 -3.61 7.46 7.88
N GLU A 45 -4.02 8.53 7.21
CA GLU A 45 -3.82 9.92 7.65
C GLU A 45 -4.42 10.17 9.04
N LYS A 46 -5.63 9.67 9.30
CA LYS A 46 -6.26 9.74 10.64
C LYS A 46 -5.41 9.02 11.68
N VAL A 47 -4.94 7.81 11.39
CA VAL A 47 -4.10 7.04 12.32
C VAL A 47 -2.77 7.75 12.57
N ALA A 48 -2.13 8.27 11.52
CA ALA A 48 -0.88 9.00 11.65
C ALA A 48 -1.05 10.28 12.49
N LEU A 49 -2.17 10.99 12.35
CA LEU A 49 -2.49 12.15 13.18
C LEU A 49 -2.65 11.77 14.66
N ILE A 50 -3.40 10.70 14.95
CA ILE A 50 -3.63 10.22 16.33
C ILE A 50 -2.31 9.79 16.99
N LEU A 51 -1.43 9.14 16.22
CA LEU A 51 -0.17 8.57 16.73
C LEU A 51 1.03 9.52 16.60
N ASN A 52 0.83 10.72 16.04
CA ASN A 52 1.88 11.70 15.74
C ASN A 52 3.01 11.13 14.86
N LEU A 53 2.64 10.47 13.76
CA LEU A 53 3.55 9.87 12.79
C LEU A 53 3.56 10.65 11.48
N LYS A 54 4.67 10.55 10.74
CA LYS A 54 4.77 11.13 9.38
C LYS A 54 4.32 10.10 8.34
N ILE A 55 3.67 10.57 7.29
CA ILE A 55 3.35 9.78 6.10
C ILE A 55 4.16 10.32 4.92
N HIS A 56 4.65 9.41 4.08
CA HIS A 56 5.17 9.68 2.75
C HIS A 56 4.34 8.90 1.73
N PRO A 57 3.39 9.53 1.01
CA PRO A 57 2.64 8.87 -0.03
C PRO A 57 3.57 8.53 -1.20
N GLY A 58 3.58 7.28 -1.63
CA GLY A 58 4.23 6.86 -2.87
C GLY A 58 3.39 7.22 -4.09
N GLU A 59 4.02 7.10 -5.27
CA GLU A 59 3.32 7.34 -6.53
C GLU A 59 2.22 6.30 -6.76
N TYR A 60 0.99 6.76 -6.99
CA TYR A 60 -0.11 5.89 -7.37
C TYR A 60 -0.24 5.86 -8.90
N ASN A 61 0.21 4.75 -9.50
CA ASN A 61 0.14 4.55 -10.94
C ASN A 61 -0.41 3.15 -11.27
N HIS A 62 -1.74 3.03 -11.22
CA HIS A 62 -2.41 1.76 -11.49
C HIS A 62 -2.17 1.24 -12.91
N SER A 63 -2.09 2.13 -13.90
CA SER A 63 -1.83 1.78 -15.31
C SER A 63 -0.45 1.13 -15.50
N GLN A 64 0.58 1.68 -14.85
CA GLN A 64 1.91 1.09 -14.84
C GLN A 64 1.91 -0.28 -14.14
N TRP A 65 1.21 -0.40 -13.00
CA TRP A 65 1.06 -1.67 -12.30
C TRP A 65 0.34 -2.73 -13.14
N LEU A 66 -0.72 -2.38 -13.88
CA LEU A 66 -1.40 -3.28 -14.81
C LEU A 66 -0.44 -3.77 -15.92
N SER A 67 0.41 -2.88 -16.42
CA SER A 67 1.42 -3.21 -17.43
C SER A 67 2.49 -4.16 -16.90
N PHE A 68 2.86 -4.01 -15.64
CA PHE A 68 3.76 -4.91 -14.93
C PHE A 68 3.13 -6.29 -14.70
N ILE A 69 1.93 -6.37 -14.13
CA ILE A 69 1.25 -7.64 -13.84
C ILE A 69 0.99 -8.48 -15.09
N LYS A 70 0.64 -7.84 -16.22
CA LYS A 70 0.46 -8.54 -17.50
C LYS A 70 1.73 -9.24 -18.00
N LYS A 71 2.92 -8.77 -17.59
CA LYS A 71 4.20 -9.41 -17.93
C LYS A 71 4.53 -10.56 -16.98
N GLU A 72 4.16 -10.41 -15.71
CA GLU A 72 4.53 -11.35 -14.65
C GLU A 72 3.55 -12.53 -14.49
N LEU A 73 2.28 -12.35 -14.87
CA LEU A 73 1.23 -13.36 -14.72
C LEU A 73 0.51 -13.64 -16.05
N PRO A 74 0.20 -14.91 -16.38
CA PRO A 74 -0.34 -15.30 -17.68
C PRO A 74 -1.83 -14.94 -17.90
N GLY A 75 -2.55 -14.51 -16.86
CA GLY A 75 -3.99 -14.22 -16.89
C GLY A 75 -4.32 -12.72 -16.84
N LYS A 76 -5.61 -12.38 -16.81
CA LYS A 76 -6.02 -10.97 -16.70
C LYS A 76 -5.76 -10.48 -15.27
N PRO A 77 -5.28 -9.24 -15.06
CA PRO A 77 -5.03 -8.70 -13.71
C PRO A 77 -6.24 -8.77 -12.76
N GLN A 78 -7.46 -8.73 -13.31
CA GLN A 78 -8.73 -8.78 -12.57
C GLN A 78 -9.03 -10.17 -12.00
N ASP A 79 -8.47 -11.23 -12.58
CA ASP A 79 -8.68 -12.61 -12.13
C ASP A 79 -7.90 -12.90 -10.83
N TYR A 80 -6.87 -12.11 -10.56
CA TYR A 80 -6.03 -12.25 -9.37
C TYR A 80 -6.57 -11.38 -8.23
N LYS A 81 -6.79 -11.99 -7.07
CA LYS A 81 -7.32 -11.32 -5.89
C LYS A 81 -6.21 -10.63 -5.09
N GLU A 82 -6.55 -9.57 -4.35
CA GLU A 82 -5.68 -9.02 -3.32
C GLU A 82 -5.30 -10.12 -2.31
N ASN A 83 -4.10 -10.01 -1.73
CA ASN A 83 -3.53 -10.99 -0.80
C ASN A 83 -3.25 -12.38 -1.41
N LYS A 84 -3.15 -12.47 -2.74
CA LYS A 84 -2.73 -13.68 -3.45
C LYS A 84 -1.62 -13.42 -4.47
N GLU A 85 -1.70 -14.00 -5.66
CA GLU A 85 -0.64 -14.05 -6.67
C GLU A 85 -0.18 -12.65 -7.06
N ARG A 86 -1.11 -11.73 -7.36
CA ARG A 86 -0.76 -10.36 -7.78
C ARG A 86 -0.03 -9.54 -6.71
N CYS A 87 -0.23 -9.84 -5.43
CA CYS A 87 0.47 -9.16 -4.34
C CYS A 87 1.89 -9.71 -4.17
N LEU A 88 2.05 -11.04 -4.29
CA LEU A 88 3.37 -11.69 -4.17
C LEU A 88 4.34 -11.23 -5.25
N VAL A 89 3.84 -10.93 -6.45
CA VAL A 89 4.65 -10.40 -7.56
C VAL A 89 5.24 -9.03 -7.22
N CYS A 90 4.57 -8.18 -6.44
CA CYS A 90 5.08 -6.86 -6.05
C CYS A 90 6.26 -6.89 -5.06
N PHE A 91 6.54 -8.05 -4.45
CA PHE A 91 7.62 -8.21 -3.47
C PHE A 91 8.85 -8.95 -4.03
N LYS A 92 8.79 -9.37 -5.30
CA LYS A 92 9.93 -9.95 -6.01
C LYS A 92 10.76 -8.84 -6.64
#